data_AF-E1QRC2-F1
#
_entry.id   AF-E1QRC2-F1
#
_cell.length_a   1.000
_cell.length_b   1.000
_cell.length_c   1.000
_cell.angle_alpha   90.00
_cell.angle_beta   90.00
_cell.angle_gamma   90.00
#
_symmetry.space_group_name_H-M   'P 1'
#
loop_
_entity.id
_entity.type
_entity.pdbx_description
1 polymer ?
#
loop_
_entity_poly.entity_id
_entity_poly.type
_entity_poly.pdbx_seq_one_letter_code
_entity_poly.pdbx_strand_id
1 'polypeptide(L)'
;MSERSSRNNGGLSMGRRDFLKAMLFISGAAVVLGMLRGLEYLMPPSIGISSFPRLLLVDENGNPIKASKLPVNAQPTIALFPYPLNNEPNFLLNLGNDNNQPVEVPPTTVVIPQNGVKYEFPGGVGPSKSIVAFSAICQHLGCTFPELTFYPPGYKTITALGPKDKVLHCSCHGSTYDPYLGGAVVTGPTVRPLPAVVLEWDPSTDQLYAVKMVGPVIYGHPGYNNPTQDVVNNPLGDLQGGSPISGTSTAVTMHTNPAITG
;
A
#
# COMPACT_ATOMS: atom_id res chain seq x y z
N MET A 1 -50.40 40.45 -61.64
CA MET A 1 -49.23 39.92 -62.37
C MET A 1 -48.06 39.99 -61.41
N SER A 2 -47.54 38.81 -61.05
CA SER A 2 -46.55 38.57 -60.01
C SER A 2 -45.15 38.91 -60.50
N GLU A 3 -44.33 39.63 -59.71
CA GLU A 3 -42.88 39.42 -59.71
C GLU A 3 -42.20 40.00 -58.44
N ARG A 4 -42.23 39.14 -57.41
CA ARG A 4 -41.11 38.69 -56.57
C ARG A 4 -39.92 39.65 -56.29
N SER A 5 -39.91 40.13 -55.05
CA SER A 5 -38.71 40.53 -54.29
C SER A 5 -37.65 39.40 -54.28
N SER A 6 -36.45 39.67 -54.80
CA SER A 6 -35.30 38.80 -54.62
C SER A 6 -34.48 39.26 -53.40
N ARG A 7 -34.51 38.42 -52.38
CA ARG A 7 -33.62 38.47 -51.21
C ARG A 7 -32.17 38.28 -51.68
N ASN A 8 -31.33 39.25 -51.36
CA ASN A 8 -29.88 39.11 -51.49
C ASN A 8 -29.38 38.26 -50.32
N ASN A 9 -29.25 36.94 -50.52
CA ASN A 9 -28.69 36.03 -49.54
C ASN A 9 -27.17 35.98 -49.76
N GLY A 10 -26.44 36.85 -49.08
CA GLY A 10 -24.97 36.87 -49.07
C GLY A 10 -24.40 35.62 -48.41
N GLY A 11 -24.38 34.51 -49.16
CA GLY A 11 -23.63 33.33 -48.80
C GLY A 11 -22.14 33.64 -48.89
N LEU A 12 -21.44 33.60 -47.76
CA LEU A 12 -19.99 33.74 -47.68
C LEU A 12 -19.33 32.68 -48.59
N SER A 13 -18.74 33.09 -49.72
CA SER A 13 -17.93 32.19 -50.54
C SER A 13 -16.55 32.05 -49.88
N MET A 14 -16.33 30.93 -49.20
CA MET A 14 -15.02 30.61 -48.64
C MET A 14 -14.03 30.42 -49.79
N GLY A 15 -12.97 31.22 -49.83
CA GLY A 15 -11.94 31.10 -50.86
C GLY A 15 -11.30 29.72 -50.82
N ARG A 16 -10.88 29.18 -51.98
CA ARG A 16 -10.22 27.86 -52.08
C ARG A 16 -9.04 27.71 -51.11
N ARG A 17 -8.32 28.81 -50.85
CA ARG A 17 -7.21 28.87 -49.89
C ARG A 17 -7.67 28.75 -48.43
N ASP A 18 -8.80 29.35 -48.07
CA ASP A 18 -9.33 29.32 -46.71
C ASP A 18 -9.93 27.97 -46.40
N PHE A 19 -10.56 27.32 -47.40
CA PHE A 19 -10.98 25.93 -47.31
C PHE A 19 -9.80 24.97 -47.05
N LEU A 20 -8.69 25.11 -47.79
CA LEU A 20 -7.49 24.27 -47.59
C LEU A 20 -6.83 24.49 -46.23
N LYS A 21 -6.81 25.74 -45.74
CA LYS A 21 -6.33 26.05 -44.37
C LYS A 21 -7.21 25.38 -43.33
N ALA A 22 -8.54 25.47 -43.46
CA ALA A 22 -9.47 24.84 -42.53
C ALA A 22 -9.30 23.32 -42.49
N MET A 23 -9.12 22.68 -43.65
CA MET A 23 -8.82 21.24 -43.73
C MET A 23 -7.52 20.88 -43.01
N LEU A 24 -6.43 21.62 -43.25
CA LEU A 24 -5.15 21.39 -42.57
C LEU A 24 -5.25 21.53 -41.04
N PHE A 25 -5.99 22.53 -40.56
CA PHE A 25 -6.24 22.69 -39.12
C PHE A 25 -7.06 21.54 -38.54
N ILE A 26 -8.12 21.11 -39.22
CA ILE A 26 -8.96 19.99 -38.77
C ILE A 26 -8.16 18.68 -38.74
N SER A 27 -7.40 18.39 -39.80
CA SER A 27 -6.56 17.19 -39.87
C SER A 27 -5.45 17.22 -38.82
N GLY A 28 -4.79 18.37 -38.62
CA GLY A 28 -3.79 18.55 -37.57
C GLY A 28 -4.37 18.34 -36.17
N ALA A 29 -5.54 18.93 -35.89
CA ALA A 29 -6.22 18.74 -34.61
C ALA A 29 -6.62 17.28 -34.36
N ALA A 30 -7.10 16.57 -35.39
CA ALA A 30 -7.46 15.15 -35.28
C ALA A 30 -6.25 14.26 -34.96
N VAL A 31 -5.09 14.52 -35.57
CA VAL A 31 -3.84 13.78 -35.27
C VAL A 31 -3.39 14.04 -33.83
N VAL A 32 -3.39 15.30 -33.38
CA VAL A 32 -2.99 15.65 -32.01
C VAL A 32 -3.94 15.01 -30.98
N LEU A 33 -5.24 15.08 -31.20
CA LEU A 33 -6.23 14.43 -30.33
C LEU A 33 -6.06 12.90 -30.32
N GLY A 34 -5.81 12.28 -31.47
CA GLY A 34 -5.52 10.84 -31.57
C GLY A 34 -4.25 10.43 -30.79
N MET A 35 -3.19 11.24 -30.87
CA MET A 35 -1.96 11.01 -30.10
C MET A 35 -2.18 11.18 -28.59
N LEU A 36 -2.94 12.19 -28.16
CA LEU A 36 -3.29 12.39 -26.75
C LEU A 36 -4.10 11.22 -26.18
N ARG A 37 -5.00 10.62 -26.97
CA ARG A 37 -5.69 9.37 -26.60
C ARG A 37 -4.74 8.17 -26.52
N GLY A 38 -3.72 8.12 -27.38
CA GLY A 38 -2.64 7.14 -27.26
C GLY A 38 -1.84 7.27 -25.97
N LEU A 39 -1.64 8.50 -25.48
CA LEU A 39 -1.02 8.76 -24.18
C LEU A 39 -1.87 8.25 -23.01
N GLU A 40 -3.20 8.24 -23.09
CA GLU A 40 -4.08 7.65 -22.07
C GLU A 40 -3.84 6.13 -21.90
N TYR A 41 -3.40 5.43 -22.96
CA TYR A 41 -3.02 4.01 -22.88
C TYR A 41 -1.66 3.81 -22.19
N LEU A 42 -0.75 4.79 -22.34
CA LEU A 42 0.55 4.79 -21.66
C LEU A 42 0.45 5.28 -20.21
N MET A 43 -0.62 6.04 -19.87
CA MET A 43 -0.87 6.63 -18.56
C MET A 43 -2.33 6.36 -18.14
N PRO A 44 -2.67 5.15 -17.68
CA PRO A 44 -4.01 4.85 -17.22
C PRO A 44 -4.40 5.77 -16.05
N PRO A 45 -5.67 6.19 -15.94
CA PRO A 45 -6.12 7.02 -14.84
C PRO A 45 -5.89 6.29 -13.51
N SER A 46 -5.46 7.03 -12.48
CA SER A 46 -5.27 6.46 -11.15
C SER A 46 -6.62 6.02 -10.57
N ILE A 47 -6.83 4.72 -10.49
CA ILE A 47 -7.93 4.12 -9.73
C ILE A 47 -7.53 4.17 -8.25
N GLY A 48 -8.45 4.54 -7.38
CA GLY A 48 -8.14 4.73 -5.96
C GLY A 48 -9.31 5.22 -5.11
N ILE A 49 -9.01 5.61 -3.87
CA ILE A 49 -9.95 6.19 -2.89
C ILE A 49 -9.41 7.51 -2.32
N SER A 50 -10.28 8.32 -1.71
CA SER A 50 -9.91 9.66 -1.22
C SER A 50 -9.45 9.69 0.25
N SER A 51 -9.71 8.64 1.01
CA SER A 51 -9.30 8.52 2.41
C SER A 51 -9.12 7.06 2.81
N PHE A 52 -8.31 6.83 3.84
CA PHE A 52 -8.11 5.51 4.40
C PHE A 52 -9.43 4.95 4.97
N PRO A 53 -9.87 3.76 4.53
CA PRO A 53 -11.09 3.16 5.03
C PRO A 53 -10.82 2.53 6.39
N ARG A 54 -11.85 2.50 7.24
CA ARG A 54 -11.87 1.69 8.45
C ARG A 54 -12.49 0.33 8.11
N LEU A 55 -11.67 -0.72 8.07
CA LEU A 55 -12.10 -2.05 7.66
C LEU A 55 -11.96 -3.05 8.81
N LEU A 56 -13.05 -3.78 9.09
CA LEU A 56 -13.04 -4.91 10.02
C LEU A 56 -12.21 -6.05 9.44
N LEU A 57 -11.31 -6.62 10.24
CA LEU A 57 -10.57 -7.83 9.86
C LEU A 57 -11.46 -9.06 10.10
N VAL A 58 -11.75 -9.80 9.04
CA VAL A 58 -12.57 -11.03 9.08
C VAL A 58 -11.79 -12.21 8.53
N ASP A 59 -12.17 -13.44 8.88
CA ASP A 59 -11.67 -14.64 8.21
C ASP A 59 -12.30 -14.80 6.80
N GLU A 60 -11.91 -15.83 6.07
CA GLU A 60 -12.42 -16.13 4.73
C GLU A 60 -13.94 -16.43 4.69
N ASN A 61 -14.55 -16.75 5.83
CA ASN A 61 -15.99 -16.97 5.98
C ASN A 61 -16.74 -15.72 6.42
N GLY A 62 -16.05 -14.59 6.63
CA GLY A 62 -16.64 -13.33 7.10
C GLY A 62 -16.78 -13.22 8.62
N ASN A 63 -16.24 -14.16 9.41
CA ASN A 63 -16.26 -14.05 10.87
C ASN A 63 -15.17 -13.07 11.35
N PRO A 64 -15.45 -12.18 12.31
CA PRO A 64 -14.44 -11.27 12.84
C PRO A 64 -13.22 -11.99 13.43
N ILE A 65 -12.01 -11.57 13.02
CA ILE A 65 -10.77 -12.02 13.64
C ILE A 65 -10.72 -11.52 15.08
N LYS A 66 -10.52 -12.45 16.01
CA LYS A 66 -10.41 -12.17 17.43
C LYS A 66 -8.96 -11.91 17.82
N ALA A 67 -8.69 -10.76 18.44
CA ALA A 67 -7.32 -10.39 18.83
C ALA A 67 -6.71 -11.43 19.79
N SER A 68 -7.51 -11.96 20.72
CA SER A 68 -7.10 -13.03 21.65
C SER A 68 -6.79 -14.38 20.99
N LYS A 69 -7.16 -14.58 19.73
CA LYS A 69 -7.00 -15.85 18.99
C LYS A 69 -5.92 -15.79 17.92
N LEU A 70 -5.31 -14.63 17.68
CA LEU A 70 -4.26 -14.50 16.69
C LEU A 70 -3.00 -15.28 17.14
N PRO A 71 -2.47 -16.23 16.33
CA PRO A 71 -1.31 -17.02 16.70
C PRO A 71 -0.09 -16.15 17.03
N VAL A 72 0.50 -16.38 18.20
CA VAL A 72 1.74 -15.71 18.62
C VAL A 72 2.89 -16.17 17.73
N ASN A 73 3.79 -15.23 17.39
CA ASN A 73 4.99 -15.45 16.60
C ASN A 73 4.75 -16.03 15.21
N ALA A 74 3.54 -15.89 14.65
CA ALA A 74 3.17 -16.47 13.37
C ALA A 74 3.53 -17.97 13.27
N GLN A 75 3.26 -18.73 14.35
CA GLN A 75 3.52 -20.17 14.45
C GLN A 75 2.22 -20.96 14.58
N PRO A 76 1.93 -21.95 13.71
CA PRO A 76 2.66 -22.29 12.48
C PRO A 76 2.29 -21.40 11.28
N THR A 77 1.30 -20.51 11.43
CA THR A 77 0.74 -19.72 10.33
C THR A 77 1.04 -18.24 10.42
N ILE A 78 1.22 -17.61 9.26
CA ILE A 78 1.35 -16.17 9.07
C ILE A 78 0.10 -15.62 8.40
N ALA A 79 -0.44 -14.52 8.94
CA ALA A 79 -1.68 -13.94 8.47
C ALA A 79 -1.42 -12.78 7.50
N LEU A 80 -2.14 -12.76 6.38
CA LEU A 80 -2.08 -11.69 5.37
C LEU A 80 -3.47 -11.14 5.04
N PHE A 81 -3.57 -9.83 4.83
CA PHE A 81 -4.82 -9.18 4.40
C PHE A 81 -4.55 -7.97 3.48
N PRO A 82 -5.46 -7.67 2.54
CA PRO A 82 -5.32 -6.48 1.71
C PRO A 82 -5.76 -5.21 2.46
N TYR A 83 -4.96 -4.15 2.35
CA TYR A 83 -5.27 -2.80 2.86
C TYR A 83 -4.28 -1.75 2.32
N PRO A 84 -4.71 -0.52 1.95
CA PRO A 84 -6.09 -0.03 1.88
C PRO A 84 -6.82 -0.43 0.58
N LEU A 85 -6.09 -0.96 -0.41
CA LEU A 85 -6.60 -1.43 -1.70
C LEU A 85 -6.43 -2.95 -1.83
N ASN A 86 -7.17 -3.57 -2.76
CA ASN A 86 -7.20 -5.03 -2.91
C ASN A 86 -5.83 -5.67 -3.27
N ASN A 87 -4.94 -4.89 -3.87
CA ASN A 87 -3.62 -5.34 -4.34
C ASN A 87 -2.49 -5.02 -3.35
N GLU A 88 -2.82 -4.58 -2.13
CA GLU A 88 -1.85 -4.14 -1.12
C GLU A 88 -1.83 -5.13 0.05
N PRO A 89 -1.07 -6.25 -0.03
CA PRO A 89 -1.01 -7.22 1.04
C PRO A 89 -0.28 -6.65 2.26
N ASN A 90 -0.76 -7.00 3.45
CA ASN A 90 -0.15 -6.64 4.73
C ASN A 90 -0.08 -7.86 5.64
N PHE A 91 0.98 -7.97 6.43
CA PHE A 91 1.06 -8.94 7.52
C PHE A 91 0.19 -8.50 8.69
N LEU A 92 -0.43 -9.46 9.36
CA LEU A 92 -1.02 -9.30 10.69
C LEU A 92 -0.27 -10.22 11.66
N LEU A 93 0.48 -9.65 12.61
CA LEU A 93 1.40 -10.38 13.47
C LEU A 93 1.06 -10.16 14.93
N ASN A 94 0.99 -11.24 15.72
CA ASN A 94 1.01 -11.18 17.19
C ASN A 94 2.43 -11.48 17.65
N LEU A 95 3.19 -10.44 18.02
CA LEU A 95 4.61 -10.57 18.33
C LEU A 95 4.82 -11.10 19.76
N GLY A 96 5.77 -12.02 19.91
CA GLY A 96 6.07 -12.65 21.18
C GLY A 96 7.55 -12.81 21.47
N ASN A 97 7.85 -13.40 22.63
CA ASN A 97 9.19 -13.77 23.05
C ASN A 97 9.53 -15.22 22.65
N ASP A 98 10.72 -15.68 23.08
CA ASP A 98 11.23 -17.03 22.81
C ASP A 98 10.40 -18.14 23.49
N ASN A 99 9.56 -17.80 24.46
CA ASN A 99 8.63 -18.73 25.13
C ASN A 99 7.22 -18.72 24.50
N ASN A 100 7.09 -18.14 23.30
CA ASN A 100 5.82 -17.97 22.59
C ASN A 100 4.73 -17.21 23.38
N GLN A 101 5.16 -16.28 24.23
CA GLN A 101 4.26 -15.38 24.95
C GLN A 101 4.21 -14.01 24.26
N PRO A 102 3.02 -13.40 24.11
CA PRO A 102 2.90 -12.06 23.54
C PRO A 102 3.75 -11.04 24.28
N VAL A 103 4.37 -10.11 23.54
CA VAL A 103 5.18 -9.01 24.10
C VAL A 103 4.62 -7.68 23.61
N GLU A 104 4.43 -6.74 24.54
CA GLU A 104 4.01 -5.38 24.21
C GLU A 104 5.00 -4.73 23.24
N VAL A 105 4.46 -4.17 22.16
CA VAL A 105 5.20 -3.32 21.23
C VAL A 105 4.83 -1.87 21.51
N PRO A 106 5.72 -1.09 22.16
CA PRO A 106 5.39 0.27 22.56
C PRO A 106 5.36 1.22 21.35
N PRO A 107 4.66 2.37 21.49
CA PRO A 107 4.81 3.47 20.55
C PRO A 107 6.28 3.85 20.39
N THR A 108 6.72 4.07 19.15
CA THR A 108 8.13 4.29 18.83
C THR A 108 8.28 5.31 17.72
N THR A 109 9.20 6.27 17.88
CA THR A 109 9.62 7.15 16.80
C THR A 109 10.53 6.38 15.83
N VAL A 110 10.10 6.22 14.58
CA VAL A 110 10.88 5.55 13.53
C VAL A 110 11.59 6.59 12.68
N VAL A 111 12.86 6.34 12.37
CA VAL A 111 13.68 7.20 11.49
C VAL A 111 13.77 6.55 10.11
N ILE A 112 13.58 7.33 9.06
CA ILE A 112 13.80 6.91 7.67
C ILE A 112 15.28 7.12 7.32
N PRO A 113 16.07 6.05 7.09
CA PRO A 113 17.49 6.19 6.77
C PRO A 113 17.80 7.05 5.55
N GLN A 114 16.91 7.09 4.55
CA GLN A 114 17.11 7.86 3.30
C GLN A 114 17.41 9.35 3.55
N ASN A 115 16.69 9.98 4.47
CA ASN A 115 16.70 11.44 4.64
C ASN A 115 16.57 11.91 6.10
N GLY A 116 16.50 10.99 7.06
CA GLY A 116 16.40 11.31 8.48
C GLY A 116 15.01 11.78 8.95
N VAL A 117 14.00 11.80 8.07
CA VAL A 117 12.61 12.11 8.46
C VAL A 117 12.13 11.10 9.49
N LYS A 118 11.36 11.57 10.46
CA LYS A 118 10.84 10.76 11.56
C LYS A 118 9.33 10.69 11.52
N TYR A 119 8.76 9.57 11.96
CA TYR A 119 7.32 9.44 12.15
C TYR A 119 7.02 8.59 13.38
N GLU A 120 5.81 8.72 13.90
CA GLU A 120 5.38 7.99 15.09
C GLU A 120 4.66 6.70 14.67
N PHE A 121 5.21 5.57 15.10
CA PHE A 121 4.50 4.29 15.07
C PHE A 121 3.71 4.15 16.38
N PRO A 122 2.38 3.91 16.34
CA PRO A 122 1.53 3.93 17.53
C PRO A 122 1.71 2.73 18.47
N GLY A 123 2.50 1.72 18.11
CA GLY A 123 2.66 0.49 18.88
C GLY A 123 1.64 -0.58 18.50
N GLY A 124 1.69 -1.71 19.21
CA GLY A 124 0.78 -2.83 19.01
C GLY A 124 -0.57 -2.67 19.73
N VAL A 125 -1.59 -3.34 19.22
CA VAL A 125 -2.94 -3.39 19.79
C VAL A 125 -3.26 -4.76 20.38
N GLY A 126 -4.50 -4.95 20.84
CA GLY A 126 -4.96 -6.19 21.45
C GLY A 126 -4.69 -6.26 22.96
N PRO A 127 -5.10 -7.35 23.63
CA PRO A 127 -4.99 -7.50 25.08
C PRO A 127 -3.58 -7.32 25.65
N SER A 128 -2.56 -7.70 24.87
CA SER A 128 -1.14 -7.61 25.25
C SER A 128 -0.38 -6.51 24.51
N LYS A 129 -1.08 -5.67 23.72
CA LYS A 129 -0.47 -4.63 22.87
C LYS A 129 0.66 -5.17 21.97
N SER A 130 0.51 -6.41 21.52
CA SER A 130 1.52 -7.18 20.80
C SER A 130 1.16 -7.35 19.32
N ILE A 131 -0.04 -6.93 18.92
CA ILE A 131 -0.55 -7.14 17.57
C ILE A 131 -0.21 -5.93 16.70
N VAL A 132 0.53 -6.18 15.63
CA VAL A 132 1.01 -5.18 14.68
C VAL A 132 0.68 -5.60 13.27
N ALA A 133 0.63 -4.64 12.35
CA ALA A 133 0.48 -4.92 10.93
C ALA A 133 1.37 -4.01 10.08
N PHE A 134 1.96 -4.59 9.04
CA PHE A 134 2.91 -3.93 8.15
C PHE A 134 2.65 -4.36 6.71
N SER A 135 2.97 -3.48 5.76
CA SER A 135 2.98 -3.84 4.34
C SER A 135 3.79 -5.13 4.12
N ALA A 136 3.21 -6.06 3.39
CA ALA A 136 3.88 -7.27 2.92
C ALA A 136 4.58 -7.03 1.57
N ILE A 137 4.88 -5.77 1.24
CA ILE A 137 5.64 -5.34 0.08
C ILE A 137 6.98 -4.75 0.55
N CYS A 138 8.08 -5.36 0.12
CA CYS A 138 9.42 -4.90 0.46
C CYS A 138 9.70 -3.51 -0.14
N GLN A 139 10.15 -2.58 0.70
CA GLN A 139 10.46 -1.21 0.30
C GLN A 139 11.78 -1.06 -0.48
N HIS A 140 12.42 -2.15 -0.91
CA HIS A 140 13.53 -2.06 -1.85
C HIS A 140 13.02 -2.02 -3.29
N LEU A 141 12.51 -3.15 -3.78
CA LEU A 141 12.06 -3.35 -5.15
C LEU A 141 10.73 -4.13 -5.24
N GLY A 142 9.93 -4.11 -4.17
CA GLY A 142 8.55 -4.59 -4.23
C GLY A 142 8.32 -6.09 -4.08
N CYS A 143 9.34 -6.90 -3.72
CA CYS A 143 9.11 -8.32 -3.42
C CYS A 143 8.05 -8.49 -2.33
N THR A 144 7.15 -9.44 -2.53
CA THR A 144 6.03 -9.73 -1.61
C THR A 144 6.28 -10.98 -0.79
N PHE A 145 5.30 -11.41 0.00
CA PHE A 145 5.27 -12.78 0.52
C PHE A 145 5.29 -13.80 -0.64
N PRO A 146 6.02 -14.93 -0.55
CA PRO A 146 6.81 -15.41 0.59
C PRO A 146 8.25 -14.89 0.69
N GLU A 147 8.74 -14.11 -0.27
CA GLU A 147 10.14 -13.62 -0.26
C GLU A 147 10.40 -12.66 0.90
N LEU A 148 9.48 -11.74 1.18
CA LEU A 148 9.42 -11.01 2.44
C LEU A 148 8.60 -11.85 3.44
N THR A 149 9.23 -12.30 4.53
CA THR A 149 8.59 -13.14 5.55
C THR A 149 9.04 -12.75 6.95
N PHE A 150 8.19 -12.99 7.95
CA PHE A 150 8.55 -12.86 9.37
C PHE A 150 9.28 -14.11 9.88
N TYR A 151 10.49 -13.89 10.40
CA TYR A 151 11.31 -14.89 11.08
C TYR A 151 11.13 -14.75 12.60
N PRO A 152 10.29 -15.59 13.23
CA PRO A 152 9.97 -15.46 14.65
C PRO A 152 11.15 -15.82 15.58
N PRO A 153 11.03 -15.52 16.88
CA PRO A 153 11.97 -15.99 17.90
C PRO A 153 12.36 -17.47 17.70
N GLY A 154 13.68 -17.75 17.67
CA GLY A 154 14.22 -19.10 17.47
C GLY A 154 14.42 -19.53 16.01
N TYR A 155 13.83 -18.83 15.03
CA TYR A 155 13.96 -19.15 13.60
C TYR A 155 14.80 -18.07 12.92
N LYS A 156 16.06 -18.40 12.60
CA LYS A 156 17.04 -17.41 12.11
C LYS A 156 17.13 -17.37 10.59
N THR A 157 17.26 -16.17 10.06
CA THR A 157 17.66 -15.91 8.67
C THR A 157 19.07 -15.31 8.61
N ILE A 158 19.76 -15.46 7.49
CA ILE A 158 21.08 -14.86 7.28
C ILE A 158 20.91 -13.46 6.72
N THR A 159 21.35 -12.46 7.49
CA THR A 159 21.33 -11.04 7.08
C THR A 159 22.76 -10.53 6.83
N ALA A 160 22.88 -9.31 6.31
CA ALA A 160 24.17 -8.62 6.18
C ALA A 160 24.89 -8.40 7.53
N LEU A 161 24.17 -8.51 8.66
CA LEU A 161 24.72 -8.42 10.02
C LEU A 161 24.82 -9.79 10.70
N GLY A 162 24.79 -10.88 9.93
CA GLY A 162 24.81 -12.26 10.43
C GLY A 162 23.42 -12.84 10.71
N PRO A 163 23.34 -14.01 11.37
CA PRO A 163 22.08 -14.67 11.68
C PRO A 163 21.19 -13.82 12.60
N LYS A 164 19.92 -13.61 12.21
CA LYS A 164 18.92 -12.87 13.00
C LYS A 164 17.58 -13.58 13.01
N ASP A 165 16.89 -13.53 14.14
CA ASP A 165 15.46 -13.82 14.32
C ASP A 165 14.76 -12.53 14.75
N LYS A 166 13.45 -12.60 15.03
CA LYS A 166 12.61 -11.44 15.44
C LYS A 166 12.60 -10.34 14.39
N VAL A 167 12.69 -10.70 13.11
CA VAL A 167 12.80 -9.77 11.98
C VAL A 167 11.86 -10.14 10.83
N LEU A 168 11.43 -9.14 10.08
CA LEU A 168 10.89 -9.31 8.73
C LEU A 168 12.07 -9.25 7.74
N HIS A 169 12.31 -10.32 6.99
CA HIS A 169 13.45 -10.38 6.08
C HIS A 169 13.01 -10.72 4.65
N CYS A 170 13.55 -9.98 3.69
CA CYS A 170 13.32 -10.16 2.27
C CYS A 170 14.49 -10.90 1.61
N SER A 171 14.25 -12.14 1.20
CA SER A 171 15.26 -13.01 0.58
C SER A 171 15.69 -12.58 -0.83
N CYS A 172 14.94 -11.69 -1.50
CA CYS A 172 15.30 -11.20 -2.83
C CYS A 172 16.67 -10.48 -2.85
N HIS A 173 16.86 -9.54 -1.93
CA HIS A 173 18.04 -8.67 -1.91
C HIS A 173 18.59 -8.41 -0.50
N GLY A 174 18.04 -9.06 0.54
CA GLY A 174 18.57 -9.02 1.90
C GLY A 174 18.11 -7.85 2.78
N SER A 175 17.07 -7.10 2.36
CA SER A 175 16.49 -6.05 3.20
C SER A 175 15.80 -6.65 4.43
N THR A 176 16.10 -6.11 5.61
CA THR A 176 15.60 -6.61 6.89
C THR A 176 14.97 -5.48 7.68
N TYR A 177 13.85 -5.76 8.34
CA TYR A 177 13.08 -4.82 9.12
C TYR A 177 12.77 -5.37 10.52
N ASP A 178 12.67 -4.49 11.49
CA ASP A 178 12.34 -4.84 12.88
C ASP A 178 10.85 -4.55 13.16
N PRO A 179 9.98 -5.59 13.23
CA PRO A 179 8.57 -5.40 13.51
C PRO A 179 8.29 -4.98 14.97
N TYR A 180 9.24 -5.16 15.90
CA TYR A 180 9.14 -4.69 17.28
C TYR A 180 9.50 -3.21 17.41
N LEU A 181 10.13 -2.62 16.38
CA LEU A 181 10.48 -1.19 16.29
C LEU A 181 9.79 -0.51 15.11
N GLY A 182 8.49 -0.79 14.91
CA GLY A 182 7.67 -0.09 13.92
C GLY A 182 8.08 -0.31 12.47
N GLY A 183 8.72 -1.45 12.16
CA GLY A 183 9.17 -1.77 10.80
C GLY A 183 10.48 -1.08 10.43
N ALA A 184 11.24 -0.56 11.39
CA ALA A 184 12.50 0.12 11.18
C ALA A 184 13.50 -0.73 10.36
N VAL A 185 14.32 -0.07 9.55
CA VAL A 185 15.34 -0.76 8.74
C VAL A 185 16.44 -1.30 9.65
N VAL A 186 16.69 -2.60 9.57
CA VAL A 186 17.82 -3.28 10.23
C VAL A 186 18.99 -3.42 9.26
N THR A 187 18.73 -3.88 8.03
CA THR A 187 19.73 -3.98 6.96
C THR A 187 19.16 -3.53 5.63
N GLY A 188 20.02 -2.92 4.80
CA GLY A 188 19.70 -2.54 3.43
C GLY A 188 19.63 -3.73 2.46
N PRO A 189 19.49 -3.48 1.14
CA PRO A 189 19.66 -2.20 0.46
C PRO A 189 18.52 -1.19 0.62
N THR A 190 17.37 -1.57 1.19
CA THR A 190 16.33 -0.59 1.54
C THR A 190 16.85 0.52 2.46
N VAL A 191 16.35 1.73 2.25
CA VAL A 191 16.59 2.91 3.10
C VAL A 191 15.29 3.48 3.64
N ARG A 192 14.20 2.69 3.56
CA ARG A 192 12.85 3.05 3.98
C ARG A 192 12.29 1.93 4.88
N PRO A 193 11.79 2.25 6.08
CA PRO A 193 11.07 1.30 6.93
C PRO A 193 9.88 0.67 6.23
N LEU A 194 9.38 -0.47 6.71
CA LEU A 194 8.10 -1.00 6.23
C LEU A 194 6.95 -0.07 6.67
N PRO A 195 6.06 0.35 5.76
CA PRO A 195 4.84 1.07 6.11
C PRO A 195 3.99 0.25 7.06
N ALA A 196 3.46 0.88 8.11
CA ALA A 196 2.64 0.22 9.11
C ALA A 196 1.16 0.48 8.86
N VAL A 197 0.35 -0.57 8.97
CA VAL A 197 -1.10 -0.43 9.09
C VAL A 197 -1.38 -0.11 10.55
N VAL A 198 -1.98 1.05 10.81
CA VAL A 198 -2.52 1.36 12.12
C VAL A 198 -3.74 0.50 12.35
N LEU A 199 -3.70 -0.28 13.43
CA LEU A 199 -4.80 -1.11 13.86
C LEU A 199 -5.58 -0.42 14.99
N GLU A 200 -6.87 -0.74 15.08
CA GLU A 200 -7.69 -0.53 16.27
C GLU A 200 -8.14 -1.88 16.81
N TRP A 201 -8.25 -1.97 18.14
CA TRP A 201 -8.83 -3.11 18.82
C TRP A 201 -10.02 -2.64 19.65
N ASP A 202 -11.18 -3.28 19.46
CA ASP A 202 -12.35 -3.08 20.31
C ASP A 202 -12.34 -4.13 21.44
N PRO A 203 -12.06 -3.75 22.70
CA PRO A 203 -12.00 -4.67 23.82
C PRO A 203 -13.36 -5.29 24.19
N SER A 204 -14.48 -4.68 23.79
CA SER A 204 -15.81 -5.19 24.11
C SER A 204 -16.20 -6.37 23.21
N THR A 205 -15.74 -6.37 21.97
CA THR A 205 -16.03 -7.41 20.98
C THR A 205 -14.82 -8.28 20.63
N ASP A 206 -13.63 -7.91 21.12
CA ASP A 206 -12.34 -8.49 20.78
C ASP A 206 -12.00 -8.45 19.27
N GLN A 207 -12.54 -7.45 18.55
CA GLN A 207 -12.37 -7.32 17.10
C GLN A 207 -11.23 -6.38 16.73
N LEU A 208 -10.62 -6.63 15.57
CA LEU A 208 -9.54 -5.81 15.00
C LEU A 208 -10.01 -5.05 13.76
N TYR A 209 -9.56 -3.82 13.61
CA TYR A 209 -9.82 -2.99 12.44
C TYR A 209 -8.52 -2.41 11.88
N ALA A 210 -8.38 -2.36 10.56
CA ALA A 210 -7.36 -1.57 9.88
C ALA A 210 -7.93 -0.18 9.57
N VAL A 211 -7.20 0.89 9.91
CA VAL A 211 -7.77 2.25 9.88
C VAL A 211 -7.00 3.29 9.07
N LYS A 212 -5.67 3.18 8.99
CA LYS A 212 -4.83 4.02 8.11
C LYS A 212 -3.43 3.44 7.96
N MET A 213 -2.66 3.96 7.01
CA MET A 213 -1.22 3.72 6.90
C MET A 213 -0.43 4.83 7.60
N VAL A 214 0.76 4.51 8.12
CA VAL A 214 1.78 5.46 8.58
C VAL A 214 3.17 5.00 8.16
N GLY A 215 4.12 5.93 8.05
CA GLY A 215 5.46 5.68 7.55
C GLY A 215 5.61 6.05 6.08
N PRO A 216 6.71 5.65 5.40
CA PRO A 216 6.86 5.93 3.98
C PRO A 216 5.68 5.35 3.20
N VAL A 217 5.39 5.95 2.04
CA VAL A 217 4.44 5.39 1.07
C VAL A 217 4.91 3.99 0.67
N ILE A 218 3.99 3.07 0.39
CA ILE A 218 4.28 1.73 -0.13
C ILE A 218 5.04 1.82 -1.47
N TYR A 219 6.01 0.93 -1.68
CA TYR A 219 6.73 0.81 -2.94
C TYR A 219 5.77 0.73 -4.14
N GLY A 220 6.05 1.53 -5.18
CA GLY A 220 5.26 1.60 -6.40
C GLY A 220 4.23 2.73 -6.44
N HIS A 221 3.99 3.41 -5.31
CA HIS A 221 2.98 4.47 -5.22
C HIS A 221 3.54 5.89 -5.27
N PRO A 222 2.73 6.89 -5.67
CA PRO A 222 3.12 8.29 -5.68
C PRO A 222 3.61 8.79 -4.31
N GLY A 223 4.78 9.43 -4.26
CA GLY A 223 5.37 9.92 -3.02
C GLY A 223 6.40 8.98 -2.39
N TYR A 224 6.50 7.72 -2.84
CA TYR A 224 7.50 6.75 -2.36
C TYR A 224 8.94 7.28 -2.40
N ASN A 225 9.32 7.97 -3.49
CA ASN A 225 10.69 8.46 -3.64
C ASN A 225 11.03 9.68 -2.77
N ASN A 226 10.04 10.39 -2.25
CA ASN A 226 10.20 11.64 -1.50
C ASN A 226 9.41 11.62 -0.18
N PRO A 227 9.86 10.86 0.84
CA PRO A 227 9.16 10.77 2.12
C PRO A 227 9.38 12.03 2.95
N THR A 228 8.53 13.03 2.78
CA THR A 228 8.49 14.25 3.60
C THR A 228 7.73 14.01 4.91
N GLN A 229 7.81 14.95 5.86
CA GLN A 229 7.10 14.85 7.14
C GLN A 229 5.58 14.68 6.98
N ASP A 230 4.98 15.41 6.05
CA ASP A 230 3.53 15.33 5.79
C ASP A 230 3.16 13.99 5.15
N VAL A 231 3.99 13.51 4.22
CA VAL A 231 3.79 12.22 3.55
C VAL A 231 3.84 11.08 4.55
N VAL A 232 4.82 11.06 5.45
CA VAL A 232 4.99 9.91 6.37
C VAL A 232 3.92 9.84 7.46
N ASN A 233 3.31 10.98 7.79
CA ASN A 233 2.22 11.04 8.76
C ASN A 233 0.86 10.68 8.14
N ASN A 234 0.73 10.82 6.82
CA ASN A 234 -0.49 10.54 6.07
C ASN A 234 -0.15 10.17 4.61
N PRO A 235 0.27 8.92 4.33
CA PRO A 235 0.79 8.50 3.03
C PRO A 235 -0.33 8.29 2.00
N LEU A 236 -0.97 9.38 1.56
CA LEU A 236 -2.09 9.35 0.60
C LEU A 236 -1.74 8.76 -0.77
N GLY A 237 -0.45 8.55 -1.05
CA GLY A 237 0.02 7.77 -2.20
C GLY A 237 -0.56 6.36 -2.21
N ASP A 238 -0.68 5.73 -1.04
CA ASP A 238 -1.15 4.35 -0.85
C ASP A 238 -2.63 4.14 -1.24
N LEU A 239 -3.36 5.24 -1.49
CA LEU A 239 -4.77 5.21 -1.88
C LEU A 239 -4.97 5.17 -3.40
N GLN A 240 -3.90 5.10 -4.19
CA GLN A 240 -3.91 5.16 -5.65
C GLN A 240 -3.38 3.85 -6.26
N GLY A 241 -3.57 3.64 -7.56
CA GLY A 241 -2.94 2.53 -8.29
C GLY A 241 -3.57 1.14 -8.06
N GLY A 242 -4.73 1.08 -7.40
CA GLY A 242 -5.37 -0.18 -7.03
C GLY A 242 -6.90 -0.08 -6.90
N SER A 243 -7.57 -1.22 -6.97
CA SER A 243 -9.02 -1.28 -6.80
C SER A 243 -9.41 -1.15 -5.31
N PRO A 244 -10.42 -0.31 -4.98
CA PRO A 244 -10.92 -0.19 -3.61
C PRO A 244 -11.41 -1.52 -3.04
N ILE A 245 -11.20 -1.75 -1.75
CA ILE A 245 -11.87 -2.85 -1.03
C ILE A 245 -13.35 -2.52 -0.93
N SER A 246 -14.20 -3.47 -1.34
CA SER A 246 -15.66 -3.29 -1.30
C SER A 246 -16.22 -3.62 0.09
N GLY A 247 -17.10 -2.77 0.61
CA GLY A 247 -17.77 -2.98 1.90
C GLY A 247 -16.98 -2.41 3.08
N THR A 248 -17.18 -3.01 4.26
CA THR A 248 -16.66 -2.52 5.55
C THR A 248 -15.70 -3.50 6.23
N SER A 249 -15.26 -4.52 5.51
CA SER A 249 -14.37 -5.58 6.02
C SER A 249 -13.35 -6.02 4.97
N THR A 250 -12.23 -6.57 5.43
CA THR A 250 -11.19 -7.19 4.59
C THR A 250 -10.84 -8.57 5.15
N ALA A 251 -10.66 -9.54 4.26
CA ALA A 251 -10.41 -10.92 4.64
C ALA A 251 -8.93 -11.15 4.99
N VAL A 252 -8.70 -11.78 6.14
CA VAL A 252 -7.41 -12.26 6.61
C VAL A 252 -7.27 -13.72 6.20
N THR A 253 -6.24 -13.97 5.40
CA THR A 253 -5.87 -15.30 4.91
C THR A 253 -4.69 -15.83 5.73
N MET A 254 -4.76 -17.09 6.14
CA MET A 254 -3.70 -17.76 6.91
C MET A 254 -2.85 -18.61 5.98
N HIS A 255 -1.55 -18.37 5.97
CA HIS A 255 -0.58 -19.11 5.18
C HIS A 255 0.35 -19.89 6.10
N THR A 256 0.94 -20.98 5.61
CA THR A 256 2.05 -21.63 6.33
C THR A 256 3.23 -20.67 6.38
N ASN A 257 3.84 -20.46 7.55
CA ASN A 257 5.00 -19.57 7.66
C ASN A 257 6.26 -20.26 7.08
N PRO A 258 6.80 -19.79 5.94
CA PRO A 258 7.93 -20.46 5.29
C PRO A 258 9.23 -20.38 6.11
N ALA A 259 9.32 -19.46 7.09
CA ALA A 259 10.47 -19.40 8.00
C ALA A 259 10.55 -20.57 8.98
N ILE A 260 9.46 -21.32 9.16
CA ILE A 260 9.34 -22.42 10.14
C ILE A 260 9.42 -23.79 9.47
N THR A 261 9.00 -23.88 8.21
CA THR A 261 8.91 -25.14 7.47
C THR A 261 10.13 -25.46 6.61
N GLY A 262 11.13 -24.59 6.60
CA GLY A 262 12.37 -24.70 5.82
C GLY A 262 13.59 -25.07 6.65
#